data_AF-A0A533YUL9-F1
#
_entry.id   AF-A0A533YUL9-F1
#
_cell.length_a   1.000
_cell.length_b   1.000
_cell.length_c   1.000
_cell.angle_alpha   90.00
_cell.angle_beta   90.00
_cell.angle_gamma   90.00
#
_symmetry.space_group_name_H-M   'P 1'
#
loop_
_entity.id
_entity.type
_entity.pdbx_description
1 polymer ?
#
loop_
_entity_poly.entity_id
_entity_poly.type
_entity_poly.pdbx_seq_one_letter_code
_entity_poly.pdbx_strand_id
1 'polypeptide(L)'
;MPNVRSAFSPSTLILNLVLLVSLSPASRPQSSKKYWVYFVDKGPADGATHRKALEYVNSRALRRRAKVLPAGSLIDDQDLPLSKPYLQTVQHLGGFLVHESRWLNAASLILTPAMIGAVSHLGFVKSVEPVVAYRRRKQPVASGEEGVPSQTAGPEIPKAWPSRPSRLAGQAGPMARAGVPVPRPQFAMPESPIDYGRSATQLQAINVPRLHDLGITGYGVLIGMLDSGFRWRVH
;
A
#
# COMPACT_ATOMS: atom_id res chain seq x y z
N MET A 1 3.43 -21.31 -89.19
CA MET A 1 3.29 -21.78 -87.79
C MET A 1 4.64 -22.23 -87.27
N PRO A 2 5.17 -21.64 -86.18
CA PRO A 2 6.11 -22.32 -85.31
C PRO A 2 5.54 -22.46 -83.89
N ASN A 3 5.69 -23.66 -83.35
CA ASN A 3 5.15 -24.10 -82.06
C ASN A 3 6.28 -23.98 -81.02
N VAL A 4 6.22 -22.97 -80.14
CA VAL A 4 7.21 -22.80 -79.07
C VAL A 4 6.74 -23.59 -77.85
N ARG A 5 7.30 -24.78 -77.65
CA ARG A 5 7.10 -25.56 -76.42
C ARG A 5 8.10 -25.05 -75.37
N SER A 6 7.62 -24.30 -74.39
CA SER A 6 8.40 -23.91 -73.21
C SER A 6 8.65 -25.14 -72.33
N ALA A 7 9.90 -25.59 -72.26
CA ALA A 7 10.33 -26.66 -71.36
C ALA A 7 10.43 -26.12 -69.93
N PHE A 8 9.46 -26.46 -69.08
CA PHE A 8 9.58 -26.26 -67.64
C PHE A 8 10.44 -27.38 -67.05
N SER A 9 11.66 -27.05 -66.63
CA SER A 9 12.55 -27.98 -65.94
C SER A 9 12.05 -28.28 -64.53
N PRO A 10 11.98 -29.56 -64.09
CA PRO A 10 11.55 -29.92 -62.73
C PRO A 10 12.50 -29.38 -61.64
N SER A 11 13.71 -28.96 -61.99
CA SER A 11 14.73 -28.45 -61.05
C SER A 11 14.42 -27.05 -60.50
N THR A 12 13.69 -26.21 -61.25
CA THR A 12 13.28 -24.87 -60.79
C THR A 12 12.06 -24.89 -59.85
N LEU A 13 11.29 -25.99 -59.84
CA LEU A 13 10.17 -26.19 -58.91
C LEU A 13 10.66 -26.58 -57.51
N ILE A 14 11.70 -27.41 -57.41
CA ILE A 14 12.29 -27.80 -56.10
C ILE A 14 12.99 -26.60 -55.45
N LEU A 15 13.65 -25.73 -56.23
CA LEU A 15 14.29 -24.53 -55.69
C LEU A 15 13.27 -23.50 -55.17
N ASN A 16 12.11 -23.36 -55.82
CA ASN A 16 11.03 -22.50 -55.33
C ASN A 16 10.29 -23.09 -54.12
N LEU A 17 10.20 -24.42 -54.00
CA LEU A 17 9.57 -25.09 -52.86
C LEU A 17 10.43 -25.04 -51.59
N VAL A 18 11.77 -25.11 -51.72
CA VAL A 18 12.71 -24.98 -50.58
C VAL A 18 12.86 -23.52 -50.13
N LEU A 19 12.66 -22.54 -51.02
CA LEU A 19 12.73 -21.12 -50.67
C LEU A 19 11.49 -20.61 -49.88
N LEU A 20 10.37 -21.34 -49.95
CA LEU A 20 9.12 -20.99 -49.25
C LEU A 20 9.01 -21.56 -47.81
N VAL A 21 9.94 -22.41 -47.39
CA VAL A 21 9.91 -23.07 -46.05
C VAL A 21 10.69 -22.28 -44.97
N SER A 22 11.43 -21.23 -45.33
CA SER A 22 12.32 -20.52 -44.38
C SER A 22 11.77 -19.20 -43.83
N LEU A 23 10.53 -18.81 -44.11
CA LEU A 23 9.89 -17.66 -43.46
C LEU A 23 9.26 -18.06 -42.11
N SER A 24 10.08 -18.55 -41.19
CA SER A 24 9.69 -18.61 -39.78
C SER A 24 9.52 -17.17 -39.28
N PRO A 25 8.34 -16.77 -38.76
CA PRO A 25 8.21 -15.45 -38.17
C PRO A 25 9.18 -15.37 -36.98
N ALA A 26 10.18 -14.48 -37.09
CA ALA A 26 11.05 -14.18 -35.97
C ALA A 26 10.16 -13.74 -34.79
N SER A 27 10.17 -14.53 -33.71
CA SER A 27 9.45 -14.20 -32.48
C SER A 27 9.98 -12.86 -31.97
N ARG A 28 9.18 -11.80 -32.09
CA ARG A 28 9.55 -10.48 -31.58
C ARG A 28 9.78 -10.59 -30.07
N PRO A 29 10.88 -10.07 -29.51
CA PRO A 29 11.11 -10.10 -28.08
C PRO A 29 9.98 -9.35 -27.37
N GLN A 30 9.22 -10.08 -26.55
CA GLN A 30 8.16 -9.51 -25.75
C GLN A 30 8.77 -8.87 -24.50
N SER A 31 8.73 -7.54 -24.41
CA SER A 31 9.17 -6.81 -23.22
C SER A 31 8.30 -7.19 -22.02
N SER A 32 8.92 -7.69 -20.96
CA SER A 32 8.25 -7.96 -19.71
C SER A 32 8.11 -6.68 -18.87
N LYS A 33 6.97 -6.52 -18.22
CA LYS A 33 6.67 -5.39 -17.32
C LYS A 33 6.04 -5.90 -16.04
N LYS A 34 6.02 -5.04 -15.01
CA LYS A 34 5.36 -5.35 -13.73
C LYS A 34 3.85 -5.10 -13.83
N TYR A 35 3.07 -6.07 -13.38
CA TYR A 35 1.61 -6.02 -13.30
C TYR A 35 1.16 -6.42 -11.91
N TRP A 36 0.09 -5.79 -11.44
CA TRP A 36 -0.75 -6.29 -10.36
C TRP A 36 -1.75 -7.28 -10.93
N VAL A 37 -1.81 -8.46 -10.34
CA VAL A 37 -2.86 -9.46 -10.57
C VAL A 37 -3.72 -9.48 -9.32
N TYR A 38 -4.96 -9.00 -9.46
CA TYR A 38 -5.96 -9.00 -8.40
C TYR A 38 -6.76 -10.30 -8.45
N PHE A 39 -7.05 -10.85 -7.28
CA PHE A 39 -7.80 -12.10 -7.17
C PHE A 39 -9.25 -11.82 -6.73
N VAL A 40 -10.16 -12.70 -7.15
CA VAL A 40 -11.59 -12.61 -6.80
C VAL A 40 -11.79 -12.84 -5.30
N ASP A 41 -11.10 -13.84 -4.77
CA ASP A 41 -11.12 -14.24 -3.37
C ASP A 41 -9.69 -14.65 -2.92
N LYS A 42 -9.57 -15.17 -1.70
CA LYS A 42 -8.28 -15.60 -1.10
C LYS A 42 -8.09 -17.12 -1.13
N GLY A 43 -8.82 -17.82 -2.00
CA GLY A 43 -8.88 -19.26 -2.08
C GLY A 43 -10.00 -19.86 -1.25
N PRO A 44 -10.13 -21.20 -1.24
CA PRO A 44 -11.12 -21.89 -0.44
C PRO A 44 -10.91 -21.59 1.05
N ALA A 45 -11.96 -21.07 1.70
CA ALA A 45 -11.95 -20.72 3.11
C ALA A 45 -11.98 -21.98 3.98
N ASP A 46 -10.83 -22.61 4.18
CA ASP A 46 -10.67 -23.74 5.09
C ASP A 46 -10.29 -23.28 6.52
N GLY A 47 -10.44 -24.19 7.49
CA GLY A 47 -10.07 -23.92 8.88
C GLY A 47 -8.56 -23.73 9.08
N ALA A 48 -7.73 -24.23 8.18
CA ALA A 48 -6.27 -24.05 8.23
C ALA A 48 -5.87 -22.61 7.87
N THR A 49 -6.54 -22.01 6.90
CA THR A 49 -6.33 -20.63 6.43
C THR A 49 -6.74 -19.62 7.50
N HIS A 50 -7.84 -19.89 8.21
CA HIS A 50 -8.25 -19.11 9.39
C HIS A 50 -7.22 -19.16 10.51
N ARG A 51 -6.62 -20.34 10.77
CA ARG A 51 -5.58 -20.47 11.80
C ARG A 51 -4.31 -19.71 11.44
N LYS A 52 -3.93 -19.70 10.16
CA LYS A 52 -2.81 -18.88 9.67
C LYS A 52 -3.10 -17.38 9.77
N ALA A 53 -4.36 -16.94 9.63
CA ALA A 53 -4.71 -15.53 9.83
C ALA A 53 -4.37 -15.04 11.24
N LEU A 54 -4.57 -15.89 12.26
CA LEU A 54 -4.20 -15.59 13.66
C LEU A 54 -2.71 -15.31 13.86
N GLU A 55 -1.83 -15.90 13.05
CA GLU A 55 -0.38 -15.65 13.12
C GLU A 55 -0.03 -14.19 12.78
N TYR A 56 -0.87 -13.53 11.98
CA TYR A 56 -0.64 -12.16 11.52
C TYR A 56 -1.34 -11.10 12.35
N VAL A 57 -2.38 -11.46 13.10
CA VAL A 57 -3.14 -10.52 13.93
C VAL A 57 -2.59 -10.57 15.36
N ASN A 58 -1.82 -9.55 15.75
CA ASN A 58 -1.26 -9.51 17.10
C ASN A 58 -2.35 -9.36 18.18
N SER A 59 -2.00 -9.73 19.42
CA SER A 59 -2.94 -9.70 20.55
C SER A 59 -3.47 -8.28 20.85
N ARG A 60 -2.71 -7.23 20.54
CA ARG A 60 -3.15 -5.82 20.68
C ARG A 60 -4.26 -5.48 19.68
N ALA A 61 -4.14 -5.95 18.44
CA ALA A 61 -5.12 -5.75 17.38
C ALA A 61 -6.42 -6.49 17.70
N LEU A 62 -6.35 -7.74 18.18
CA LEU A 62 -7.52 -8.49 18.65
C LEU A 62 -8.24 -7.77 19.80
N ARG A 63 -7.50 -7.31 20.82
CA ARG A 63 -8.08 -6.53 21.93
C ARG A 63 -8.74 -5.23 21.46
N ARG A 64 -8.16 -4.55 20.46
CA ARG A 64 -8.77 -3.35 19.86
C ARG A 64 -10.07 -3.70 19.12
N ARG A 65 -10.06 -4.77 18.33
CA ARG A 65 -11.24 -5.24 17.59
C ARG A 65 -12.37 -5.67 18.52
N ALA A 66 -12.08 -6.37 19.61
CA ALA A 66 -13.07 -6.77 20.60
C ALA A 66 -13.80 -5.60 21.29
N LYS A 67 -13.31 -4.35 21.16
CA LYS A 67 -14.02 -3.15 21.63
C LYS A 67 -15.15 -2.71 20.70
N VAL A 68 -15.08 -3.08 19.42
CA VAL A 68 -15.94 -2.54 18.35
C VAL A 68 -16.70 -3.65 17.61
N LEU A 69 -16.14 -4.86 17.55
CA LEU A 69 -16.67 -6.01 16.82
C LEU A 69 -17.20 -7.09 17.77
N PRO A 70 -18.24 -7.85 17.38
CA PRO A 70 -18.73 -9.00 18.12
C PRO A 70 -17.68 -10.13 18.20
N ALA A 71 -17.77 -10.96 19.24
CA ALA A 71 -16.75 -11.95 19.57
C ALA A 71 -16.48 -13.00 18.46
N GLY A 72 -17.46 -13.27 17.60
CA GLY A 72 -17.36 -14.22 16.48
C GLY A 72 -16.73 -13.66 15.20
N SER A 73 -16.49 -12.35 15.10
CA SER A 73 -16.03 -11.69 13.87
C SER A 73 -14.69 -10.96 14.03
N LEU A 74 -13.83 -11.44 14.93
CA LEU A 74 -12.54 -10.80 15.21
C LEU A 74 -11.51 -11.00 14.10
N ILE A 75 -11.73 -12.00 13.24
CA ILE A 75 -11.01 -12.26 12.00
C ILE A 75 -12.03 -12.22 10.88
N ASP A 76 -11.70 -11.46 9.83
CA ASP A 76 -12.50 -11.38 8.61
C ASP A 76 -11.72 -11.96 7.43
N ASP A 77 -12.39 -12.05 6.28
CA ASP A 77 -11.78 -12.49 5.03
C ASP A 77 -10.57 -11.64 4.62
N GLN A 78 -10.49 -10.37 5.05
CA GLN A 78 -9.36 -9.49 4.71
C GLN A 78 -8.07 -9.91 5.41
N ASP A 79 -8.18 -10.47 6.61
CA ASP A 79 -7.05 -10.99 7.38
C ASP A 79 -6.46 -12.27 6.80
N LEU A 80 -7.18 -12.98 5.92
CA LEU A 80 -6.68 -14.25 5.38
C LEU A 80 -5.40 -14.02 4.54
N PRO A 81 -4.45 -14.98 4.58
CA PRO A 81 -3.31 -14.96 3.68
C PRO A 81 -3.75 -15.13 2.23
N LEU A 82 -2.88 -14.73 1.31
CA LEU A 82 -3.13 -14.92 -0.11
C LEU A 82 -3.02 -16.40 -0.49
N SER A 83 -3.90 -16.87 -1.38
CA SER A 83 -3.91 -18.26 -1.84
C SER A 83 -2.59 -18.64 -2.52
N LYS A 84 -1.82 -19.55 -1.90
CA LYS A 84 -0.60 -20.10 -2.49
C LYS A 84 -0.85 -20.87 -3.80
N PRO A 85 -1.92 -21.68 -3.92
CA PRO A 85 -2.28 -22.30 -5.20
C PRO A 85 -2.44 -21.29 -6.34
N TYR A 86 -3.09 -20.14 -6.10
CA TYR A 86 -3.28 -19.12 -7.14
C TYR A 86 -1.94 -18.54 -7.61
N LEU A 87 -1.04 -18.22 -6.67
CA LEU A 87 0.29 -17.72 -6.99
C LEU A 87 1.09 -18.75 -7.80
N GLN A 88 1.04 -20.01 -7.37
CA GLN A 88 1.72 -21.10 -8.07
C GLN A 88 1.20 -21.24 -9.50
N THR A 89 -0.12 -21.21 -9.74
CA THR A 89 -0.67 -21.28 -11.10
C THR A 89 -0.13 -20.15 -11.98
N VAL A 90 -0.11 -18.91 -11.49
CA VAL A 90 0.42 -17.78 -12.27
C VAL A 90 1.95 -17.91 -12.49
N GLN A 91 2.68 -18.45 -11.52
CA GLN A 91 4.12 -18.72 -11.66
C GLN A 91 4.41 -19.82 -12.69
N HIS A 92 3.62 -20.89 -12.74
CA HIS A 92 3.77 -21.97 -13.71
C HIS A 92 3.51 -21.51 -15.15
N LEU A 93 2.70 -20.47 -15.35
CA LEU A 93 2.53 -19.80 -16.65
C LEU A 93 3.76 -18.96 -17.05
N GLY A 94 4.79 -18.91 -16.21
CA GLY A 94 6.05 -18.20 -16.44
C GLY A 94 6.16 -16.87 -15.70
N GLY A 95 5.19 -16.52 -14.85
CA GLY A 95 5.17 -15.25 -14.12
C GLY A 95 6.20 -15.20 -13.01
N PHE A 96 7.02 -14.15 -12.97
CA PHE A 96 7.97 -13.96 -11.86
C PHE A 96 7.32 -13.12 -10.74
N LEU A 97 7.11 -13.73 -9.58
CA LEU A 97 6.51 -13.08 -8.42
C LEU A 97 7.48 -12.05 -7.81
N VAL A 98 7.05 -10.79 -7.74
CA VAL A 98 7.82 -9.69 -7.12
C VAL A 98 7.36 -9.43 -5.69
N HIS A 99 6.05 -9.36 -5.48
CA HIS A 99 5.49 -9.03 -4.16
C HIS A 99 4.06 -9.56 -4.00
N GLU A 100 3.71 -9.99 -2.78
CA GLU A 100 2.35 -10.40 -2.40
C GLU A 100 1.71 -9.32 -1.52
N SER A 101 0.51 -8.85 -1.87
CA SER A 101 -0.26 -7.88 -1.07
C SER A 101 -1.55 -8.51 -0.55
N ARG A 102 -1.57 -8.82 0.75
CA ARG A 102 -2.76 -9.38 1.40
C ARG A 102 -3.92 -8.39 1.45
N TRP A 103 -3.63 -7.12 1.71
CA TRP A 103 -4.65 -6.07 1.81
C TRP A 103 -5.32 -5.74 0.49
N LEU A 104 -4.56 -5.81 -0.63
CA LEU A 104 -5.12 -5.60 -1.96
C LEU A 104 -5.73 -6.87 -2.56
N ASN A 105 -5.60 -8.01 -1.86
CA ASN A 105 -5.85 -9.34 -2.42
C ASN A 105 -5.20 -9.50 -3.81
N ALA A 106 -3.90 -9.18 -3.90
CA ALA A 106 -3.22 -9.09 -5.18
C ALA A 106 -1.75 -9.49 -5.08
N ALA A 107 -1.16 -9.84 -6.21
CA ALA A 107 0.27 -10.07 -6.33
C ALA A 107 0.85 -9.23 -7.48
N SER A 108 2.05 -8.67 -7.26
CA SER A 108 2.81 -8.02 -8.31
C SER A 108 3.71 -9.04 -8.97
N LEU A 109 3.58 -9.21 -10.28
CA LEU A 109 4.37 -10.14 -11.08
C LEU A 109 4.97 -9.44 -12.29
N ILE A 110 6.11 -9.95 -12.75
CA ILE A 110 6.67 -9.60 -14.06
C ILE A 110 6.06 -10.54 -15.09
N LEU A 111 5.33 -9.97 -16.06
CA LEU A 111 4.60 -10.70 -17.10
C LEU A 111 4.94 -10.14 -18.49
N THR A 112 4.89 -11.00 -19.50
CA THR A 112 4.91 -10.58 -20.91
C THR A 112 3.48 -10.33 -21.43
N PRO A 113 3.29 -9.56 -22.50
CA PRO A 113 1.97 -9.33 -23.09
C PRO A 113 1.19 -10.60 -23.43
N ALA A 114 1.84 -11.66 -23.93
CA ALA A 114 1.16 -12.93 -24.21
C ALA A 114 0.62 -13.61 -22.95
N MET A 115 1.32 -13.49 -21.82
CA MET A 115 0.91 -14.10 -20.56
C MET A 115 -0.28 -13.36 -19.93
N ILE A 116 -0.43 -12.05 -20.15
CA ILE A 116 -1.53 -11.26 -19.58
C ILE A 116 -2.88 -11.86 -19.97
N GLY A 117 -3.05 -12.23 -21.25
CA GLY A 117 -4.27 -12.88 -21.73
C GLY A 117 -4.54 -14.18 -20.98
N ALA A 118 -3.56 -15.09 -20.94
CA ALA A 118 -3.68 -16.37 -20.24
C ALA A 118 -4.02 -16.20 -18.75
N VAL A 119 -3.35 -15.27 -18.05
CA VAL A 119 -3.59 -14.99 -16.63
C VAL A 119 -4.97 -14.37 -16.40
N SER A 120 -5.42 -13.47 -17.28
CA SER A 120 -6.74 -12.82 -17.17
C SER A 120 -7.91 -13.78 -17.35
N HIS A 121 -7.70 -14.94 -18.01
CA HIS A 121 -8.72 -15.97 -18.19
C HIS A 121 -8.80 -16.98 -17.04
N LEU A 122 -7.91 -16.90 -16.05
CA LEU A 122 -8.00 -17.75 -14.86
C LEU A 122 -9.23 -17.34 -14.04
N GLY A 123 -10.10 -18.29 -13.71
CA GLY A 123 -11.40 -18.00 -13.05
C GLY A 123 -11.30 -17.34 -11.68
N PHE A 124 -10.13 -17.40 -11.03
CA PHE A 124 -9.86 -16.75 -9.74
C PHE A 124 -9.17 -15.38 -9.88
N VAL A 125 -8.88 -14.93 -11.10
CA VAL A 125 -8.30 -13.61 -11.38
C VAL A 125 -9.42 -12.60 -11.67
N LYS A 126 -9.39 -11.50 -10.92
CA LYS A 126 -10.35 -10.40 -11.04
C LYS A 126 -9.91 -9.39 -12.11
N SER A 127 -8.66 -8.96 -12.07
CA SER A 127 -8.10 -8.03 -13.05
C SER A 127 -6.57 -8.13 -13.09
N VAL A 128 -5.99 -7.71 -14.22
CA VAL A 128 -4.54 -7.57 -14.41
C VAL A 128 -4.24 -6.14 -14.83
N GLU A 129 -3.49 -5.41 -14.02
CA GLU A 129 -3.25 -3.97 -14.18
C GLU A 129 -1.76 -3.64 -14.15
N PRO A 130 -1.26 -2.70 -14.95
CA PRO A 130 0.15 -2.33 -14.93
C PRO A 130 0.52 -1.66 -13.59
N VAL A 131 1.71 -1.97 -13.06
CA VAL A 131 2.23 -1.28 -11.86
C VAL A 131 2.67 0.13 -12.26
N VAL A 132 1.94 1.14 -11.79
CA VAL A 132 2.28 2.54 -12.02
C VAL A 132 3.44 2.97 -11.12
N ALA A 133 4.51 3.48 -11.71
CA ALA A 133 5.60 4.09 -10.95
C ALA A 133 5.26 5.56 -10.62
N TYR A 134 5.14 5.89 -9.34
CA TYR A 134 5.01 7.28 -8.91
C TYR A 134 6.39 7.95 -8.91
N ARG A 135 6.53 9.03 -9.69
CA ARG A 135 7.74 9.88 -9.68
C ARG A 135 7.36 11.26 -9.19
N ARG A 136 7.77 11.61 -7.96
CA ARG A 136 7.60 12.97 -7.44
C ARG A 136 8.36 13.95 -8.32
N ARG A 137 7.66 14.93 -8.89
CA ARG A 137 8.29 16.06 -9.57
C ARG A 137 8.99 16.90 -8.50
N LYS A 138 10.32 17.04 -8.55
CA LYS A 138 11.02 18.02 -7.71
C LYS A 138 10.51 19.39 -8.14
N GLN A 139 9.81 20.10 -7.25
CA GLN A 139 9.62 21.53 -7.43
C GLN A 139 11.00 22.19 -7.23
N PRO A 140 11.39 23.15 -8.07
CA PRO A 140 12.56 23.97 -7.78
C PRO A 140 12.31 24.64 -6.44
N VAL A 141 13.14 24.33 -5.44
CA VAL A 141 13.15 25.12 -4.21
C VAL A 141 13.65 26.48 -4.65
N ALA A 142 12.81 27.51 -4.56
CA ALA A 142 13.24 28.88 -4.81
C ALA A 142 14.37 29.18 -3.82
N SER A 143 15.60 29.26 -4.32
CA SER A 143 16.74 29.75 -3.59
C SER A 143 16.57 31.26 -3.43
N GLY A 144 15.90 31.67 -2.35
CA GLY A 144 15.63 33.06 -2.08
C GLY A 144 14.81 33.25 -0.83
N GLU A 145 15.43 33.09 0.34
CA GLU A 145 15.02 33.81 1.54
C GLU A 145 16.29 34.44 2.14
N GLU A 146 16.64 35.62 1.60
CA GLU A 146 17.23 36.67 2.43
C GLU A 146 16.19 37.08 3.49
N GLY A 147 16.70 37.51 4.65
CA GLY A 147 15.98 37.57 5.91
C GLY A 147 14.62 38.26 5.87
N VAL A 148 13.58 37.53 6.28
CA VAL A 148 12.34 38.12 6.77
C VAL A 148 12.57 38.51 8.24
N PRO A 149 12.43 39.79 8.64
CA PRO A 149 12.51 40.15 10.04
C PRO A 149 11.36 39.47 10.80
N SER A 150 11.70 38.88 11.95
CA SER A 150 10.76 38.39 12.95
C SER A 150 9.82 39.53 13.38
N GLN A 151 8.65 39.62 12.77
CA GLN A 151 7.55 40.44 13.31
C GLN A 151 6.87 39.64 14.42
N THR A 152 7.32 39.90 15.65
CA THR A 152 6.64 39.55 16.90
C THR A 152 5.40 40.45 17.07
N ALA A 153 4.34 40.17 16.33
CA ALA A 153 2.99 40.62 16.64
C ALA A 153 1.98 39.71 15.91
N GLY A 154 1.59 38.61 16.56
CA GLY A 154 0.42 37.85 16.11
C GLY A 154 -0.86 38.69 16.26
N PRO A 155 -1.88 38.48 15.42
CA PRO A 155 -3.16 39.16 15.59
C PRO A 155 -3.76 38.82 16.97
N GLU A 156 -4.27 39.84 17.69
CA GLU A 156 -4.94 39.63 18.97
C GLU A 156 -6.12 38.65 18.80
N ILE A 157 -6.05 37.54 19.52
CA ILE A 157 -7.10 36.52 19.55
C ILE A 157 -8.25 37.05 20.44
N PRO A 158 -9.52 37.03 20.00
CA PRO A 158 -10.64 37.39 20.86
C PRO A 158 -10.69 36.46 22.10
N LYS A 159 -10.77 37.08 23.29
CA LYS A 159 -10.71 36.41 24.62
C LYS A 159 -11.80 35.36 24.90
N ALA A 160 -12.72 35.09 23.98
CA ALA A 160 -13.76 34.08 24.16
C ALA A 160 -14.20 33.47 22.82
N TRP A 161 -14.14 32.13 22.76
CA TRP A 161 -14.95 31.37 21.80
C TRP A 161 -16.39 31.33 22.34
N PRO A 162 -17.45 31.56 21.52
CA PRO A 162 -18.83 31.47 21.99
C PRO A 162 -19.07 30.07 22.57
N SER A 163 -19.51 30.04 23.83
CA SER A 163 -19.76 28.80 24.56
C SER A 163 -20.71 27.91 23.75
N ARG A 164 -20.23 26.72 23.33
CA ARG A 164 -21.12 25.70 22.79
C ARG A 164 -22.12 25.33 23.88
N PRO A 165 -23.44 25.31 23.61
CA PRO A 165 -24.41 24.87 24.60
C PRO A 165 -24.11 23.42 24.99
N SER A 166 -23.85 23.22 26.28
CA SER A 166 -23.71 21.92 26.92
C SER A 166 -25.02 21.13 26.76
N ARG A 167 -25.06 20.23 25.78
CA ARG A 167 -26.11 19.20 25.69
C ARG A 167 -25.46 17.84 25.88
N LEU A 168 -25.07 17.53 27.11
CA LEU A 168 -24.88 16.17 27.66
C LEU A 168 -24.32 16.26 29.10
N ALA A 169 -25.08 16.88 30.00
CA ALA A 169 -24.96 16.63 31.43
C ALA A 169 -26.06 15.62 31.78
N GLY A 170 -25.67 14.37 32.05
CA GLY A 170 -26.60 13.33 32.50
C GLY A 170 -26.50 12.03 31.71
N GLN A 171 -25.38 11.32 31.87
CA GLN A 171 -25.28 9.85 31.92
C GLN A 171 -23.80 9.45 32.04
N ALA A 172 -23.23 9.61 33.24
CA ALA A 172 -22.00 8.93 33.61
C ALA A 172 -22.39 7.54 34.16
N GLY A 173 -22.34 6.52 33.31
CA GLY A 173 -22.38 5.12 33.77
C GLY A 173 -21.01 4.72 34.35
N PRO A 174 -20.95 3.81 35.35
CA PRO A 174 -19.69 3.41 35.94
C PRO A 174 -18.98 2.41 35.02
N MET A 175 -17.95 2.84 34.31
CA MET A 175 -17.01 1.91 33.65
C MET A 175 -15.57 2.27 33.99
N ALA A 176 -15.22 2.12 35.27
CA ALA A 176 -13.85 1.80 35.64
C ALA A 176 -13.58 0.35 35.23
N ARG A 177 -13.20 0.11 33.96
CA ARG A 177 -12.63 -1.18 33.55
C ARG A 177 -11.12 -1.10 33.67
N ALA A 178 -10.58 -1.93 34.57
CA ALA A 178 -9.15 -2.12 34.81
C ALA A 178 -8.38 -2.23 33.48
N GLY A 179 -7.59 -1.19 33.17
CA GLY A 179 -6.65 -1.21 32.06
C GLY A 179 -5.49 -2.13 32.39
N VAL A 180 -5.24 -3.14 31.55
CA VAL A 180 -4.05 -4.00 31.64
C VAL A 180 -2.80 -3.12 31.49
N PRO A 181 -1.78 -3.27 32.36
CA PRO A 181 -0.54 -2.52 32.23
C PRO A 181 0.17 -2.93 30.94
N VAL A 182 0.31 -1.98 30.02
CA VAL A 182 1.17 -2.12 28.85
C VAL A 182 2.62 -2.07 29.34
N PRO A 183 3.53 -2.97 28.92
CA PRO A 183 4.94 -2.84 29.25
C PRO A 183 5.44 -1.48 28.78
N ARG A 184 5.85 -0.66 29.75
CA ARG A 184 6.29 0.72 29.54
C ARG A 184 7.76 0.68 29.09
N PRO A 185 8.11 1.11 27.88
CA PRO A 185 9.51 1.45 27.61
C PRO A 185 9.91 2.61 28.54
N GLN A 186 10.98 2.47 29.32
CA GLN A 186 11.39 3.44 30.36
C GLN A 186 11.97 4.73 29.76
N PHE A 187 11.19 5.48 28.99
CA PHE A 187 11.53 6.85 28.63
C PHE A 187 10.86 7.78 29.64
N ALA A 188 11.68 8.43 30.47
CA ALA A 188 11.23 9.43 31.42
C ALA A 188 10.59 10.62 30.68
N MET A 189 9.56 11.22 31.28
CA MET A 189 9.01 12.48 30.79
C MET A 189 10.08 13.56 30.95
N PRO A 190 10.28 14.47 29.98
CA PRO A 190 11.17 15.60 30.19
C PRO A 190 10.61 16.49 31.31
N GLU A 191 11.44 16.80 32.31
CA GLU A 191 11.06 17.66 33.46
C GLU A 191 10.96 19.15 33.07
N SER A 192 11.41 19.52 31.87
CA SER A 192 11.39 20.89 31.36
C SER A 192 10.15 21.19 30.50
N PRO A 193 9.67 22.45 30.47
CA PRO A 193 8.65 22.90 29.53
C PRO A 193 9.03 22.53 28.09
N ILE A 194 8.08 21.98 27.34
CA ILE A 194 8.29 21.60 25.95
C ILE A 194 8.45 22.86 25.11
N ASP A 195 9.63 23.05 24.50
CA ASP A 195 9.85 24.10 23.51
C ASP A 195 9.31 23.66 22.14
N TYR A 196 8.32 24.39 21.63
CA TYR A 196 7.68 24.12 20.35
C TYR A 196 8.42 24.75 19.15
N GLY A 197 9.44 25.56 19.40
CA GLY A 197 10.27 26.22 18.38
C GLY A 197 9.44 26.95 17.32
N ARG A 198 9.84 26.81 16.05
CA ARG A 198 9.21 27.49 14.90
C ARG A 198 7.74 27.12 14.68
N SER A 199 7.28 26.00 15.23
CA SER A 199 5.90 25.53 15.08
C SER A 199 4.98 25.98 16.22
N ALA A 200 5.46 26.80 17.17
CA ALA A 200 4.69 27.24 18.35
C ALA A 200 3.30 27.80 17.99
N THR A 201 3.23 28.77 17.06
CA THR A 201 1.97 29.39 16.65
C THR A 201 0.98 28.38 16.05
N GLN A 202 1.48 27.47 15.21
CA GLN A 202 0.66 26.45 14.55
C GLN A 202 0.11 25.44 15.57
N LEU A 203 0.96 24.97 16.48
CA LEU A 203 0.59 24.03 17.53
C LEU A 203 -0.35 24.65 18.56
N GLN A 204 -0.16 25.94 18.87
CA GLN A 204 -1.07 26.71 19.72
C GLN A 204 -2.45 26.85 19.07
N ALA A 205 -2.53 27.10 17.76
CA ALA A 205 -3.81 27.20 17.05
C ALA A 205 -4.65 25.91 17.13
N ILE A 206 -4.01 24.74 17.21
CA ILE A 206 -4.67 23.44 17.43
C ILE A 206 -4.64 22.97 18.90
N ASN A 207 -4.34 23.87 19.84
CA ASN A 207 -4.35 23.63 21.29
C ASN A 207 -3.45 22.48 21.79
N VAL A 208 -2.36 22.17 21.07
CA VAL A 208 -1.40 21.13 21.50
C VAL A 208 -0.75 21.45 22.85
N PRO A 209 -0.31 22.68 23.15
CA PRO A 209 0.27 22.99 24.46
C PRO A 209 -0.63 22.65 25.64
N ARG A 210 -1.93 22.95 25.52
CA ARG A 210 -2.91 22.62 26.56
C ARG A 210 -3.06 21.11 26.78
N LEU A 211 -2.92 20.29 25.74
CA LEU A 211 -2.92 18.83 25.89
C LEU A 211 -1.68 18.36 26.65
N HIS A 212 -0.52 18.97 26.39
CA HIS A 212 0.72 18.66 27.09
C HIS A 212 0.69 19.10 28.55
N ASP A 213 0.06 20.23 28.88
CA ASP A 213 -0.19 20.67 30.27
C ASP A 213 -1.06 19.66 31.04
N LEU A 214 -1.93 18.93 30.35
CA LEU A 214 -2.74 17.84 30.90
C LEU A 214 -1.98 16.48 30.95
N GLY A 215 -0.70 16.46 30.59
CA GLY A 215 0.12 15.24 30.52
C GLY A 215 -0.16 14.35 29.31
N ILE A 216 -0.96 14.82 28.34
CA ILE A 216 -1.30 14.06 27.12
C ILE A 216 -0.33 14.44 26.02
N THR A 217 0.80 13.73 25.93
CA THR A 217 1.91 14.06 25.01
C THR A 217 1.98 13.20 23.74
N GLY A 218 1.05 12.26 23.59
CA GLY A 218 1.13 11.23 22.54
C GLY A 218 2.16 10.13 22.85
N TYR A 219 2.71 10.10 24.07
CA TYR A 219 3.58 9.02 24.52
C TYR A 219 2.91 7.64 24.37
N GLY A 220 3.65 6.68 23.79
CA GLY A 220 3.15 5.32 23.51
C GLY A 220 2.23 5.20 22.28
N VAL A 221 2.01 6.31 21.54
CA VAL A 221 1.31 6.31 20.25
C VAL A 221 2.29 5.98 19.13
N LEU A 222 1.93 5.00 18.29
CA LEU A 222 2.71 4.65 17.11
C LEU A 222 2.23 5.51 15.92
N ILE A 223 3.15 6.25 15.31
CA ILE A 223 2.88 7.08 14.13
C ILE A 223 3.57 6.44 12.92
N GLY A 224 2.80 6.07 11.91
CA GLY A 224 3.33 5.64 10.61
C GLY A 224 3.46 6.84 9.67
N MET A 225 4.67 7.15 9.24
CA MET A 225 4.94 8.24 8.32
C MET A 225 5.25 7.70 6.92
N LEU A 226 4.34 7.92 5.97
CA LEU A 226 4.45 7.48 4.58
C LEU A 226 4.93 8.64 3.69
N ASP A 227 6.20 8.99 3.82
CA ASP A 227 6.88 10.01 3.01
C ASP A 227 8.25 9.46 2.56
N SER A 228 9.07 10.29 1.94
CA SER A 228 10.47 10.06 1.55
C SER A 228 11.44 9.82 2.71
N GLY A 229 10.93 9.71 3.94
CA GLY A 229 11.69 9.44 5.16
C GLY A 229 11.92 10.69 6.02
N PHE A 230 12.45 10.46 7.22
CA PHE A 230 12.80 11.51 8.19
C PHE A 230 14.25 11.33 8.63
N ARG A 231 14.96 12.45 8.79
CA ARG A 231 16.39 12.47 9.15
C ARG A 231 16.58 12.28 10.65
N TRP A 232 16.37 11.07 11.15
CA TRP A 232 16.40 10.78 12.59
C TRP A 232 17.75 10.95 13.30
N ARG A 233 18.87 11.10 12.58
CA ARG A 233 20.24 11.17 13.17
C ARG A 233 20.78 12.59 13.40
N VAL A 234 20.08 13.63 12.97
CA VAL A 234 20.63 15.01 12.93
C VAL A 234 19.83 15.97 13.83
N HIS A 235 19.22 15.45 14.88
CA HIS A 235 18.32 16.18 15.76
C HIS A 235 18.69 15.96 17.21
#